data_AF-A0A388TKW8-F1
#
_entry.id   AF-A0A388TKW8-F1
#
_cell.length_a   1.000
_cell.length_b   1.000
_cell.length_c   1.000
_cell.angle_alpha   90.00
_cell.angle_beta   90.00
_cell.angle_gamma   90.00
#
_symmetry.space_group_name_H-M   'P 1'
#
loop_
_entity.id
_entity.type
_entity.pdbx_description
1 polymer ?
#
loop_
_entity_poly.entity_id
_entity_poly.type
_entity_poly.pdbx_seq_one_letter_code
_entity_poly.pdbx_strand_id
1 'polypeptide(L)'
;MVCQRSNMRKLLVTIFAGVLLTNAVLAAVNGPGTTAANYLKIGLGAKAVALGENFTAGTDDTSSIYWNTAGLSSVKNTRVDFMQLNWLAGISAKTIFGALPLSERDTLGASVLMLDTPQDKETTFAPDGSSTWYETGDKFKSAISVFNLGYSRAISNSFHAGLGIKLINEDLAGDKTDGAALDAGIIYEGLLLPELTLGVSLQNLGLKQLRPDEEFPTQFSLGFNYTTVLFRNILNILTDVKIPNDNEPRFGVGAEYWLGQYFAARFGFNTFSQFSIGLGVAFSSLAADYAYVPMGELGITHRISLGYTFGLPKKSANTAKQSVPEKQKQADVIDLSKDSASDLFTKFDF
;
A
#
# COMPACT_ATOMS: atom_id res chain seq x y z
N MET A 1 6.94 -0.83 -38.65
CA MET A 1 6.40 0.35 -37.93
C MET A 1 4.88 0.45 -37.88
N VAL A 2 4.10 -0.18 -38.78
CA VAL A 2 2.62 -0.09 -38.79
C VAL A 2 1.95 -0.93 -37.67
N CYS A 3 2.60 -2.00 -37.20
CA CYS A 3 2.03 -2.91 -36.19
C CYS A 3 1.97 -2.32 -34.75
N GLN A 4 2.87 -1.40 -34.38
CA GLN A 4 2.87 -0.77 -33.05
C GLN A 4 1.75 0.27 -32.84
N ARG A 5 1.30 0.94 -33.92
CA ARG A 5 0.25 1.97 -33.84
C ARG A 5 -1.15 1.38 -33.59
N SER A 6 -1.41 0.15 -34.02
CA SER A 6 -2.70 -0.54 -33.85
C SER A 6 -2.97 -0.89 -32.37
N ASN A 7 -1.94 -1.38 -31.67
CA ASN A 7 -2.05 -1.76 -30.26
C ASN A 7 -2.24 -0.54 -29.35
N MET A 8 -1.64 0.60 -29.69
CA MET A 8 -1.79 1.85 -28.92
C MET A 8 -3.21 2.44 -29.03
N ARG A 9 -3.87 2.32 -30.19
CA ARG A 9 -5.28 2.71 -30.34
C ARG A 9 -6.23 1.80 -29.56
N LYS A 10 -5.98 0.49 -29.54
CA LYS A 10 -6.77 -0.46 -28.75
C LYS A 10 -6.61 -0.20 -27.25
N LEU A 11 -5.39 0.06 -26.79
CA LEU A 11 -5.08 0.45 -25.41
C LEU A 11 -5.82 1.73 -24.99
N LEU A 12 -5.79 2.77 -25.82
CA LEU A 12 -6.52 4.02 -25.55
C LEU A 12 -8.04 3.82 -25.52
N VAL A 13 -8.59 2.98 -26.38
CA VAL A 13 -10.04 2.66 -26.39
C VAL A 13 -10.43 1.84 -25.17
N THR A 14 -9.59 0.92 -24.69
CA THR A 14 -9.85 0.15 -23.46
C THR A 14 -9.75 1.03 -22.21
N ILE A 15 -8.77 1.94 -22.14
CA ILE A 15 -8.67 2.95 -21.07
C ILE A 15 -9.92 3.85 -21.08
N PHE A 16 -10.35 4.32 -22.26
CA PHE A 16 -11.54 5.16 -22.41
C PHE A 16 -12.85 4.43 -22.05
N ALA A 17 -12.96 3.13 -22.37
CA ALA A 17 -14.09 2.30 -21.96
C ALA A 17 -14.09 2.04 -20.43
N GLY A 18 -12.90 1.88 -19.81
CA GLY A 18 -12.75 1.80 -18.37
C GLY A 18 -13.20 3.08 -17.64
N VAL A 19 -12.86 4.26 -18.20
CA VAL A 19 -13.29 5.57 -17.70
C VAL A 19 -14.80 5.82 -17.90
N LEU A 20 -15.42 5.20 -18.90
CA LEU A 20 -16.88 5.27 -19.08
C LEU A 20 -17.64 4.36 -18.09
N LEU A 21 -17.05 3.24 -17.67
CA LEU A 21 -17.61 2.35 -16.66
C LEU A 21 -17.52 2.90 -15.22
N THR A 22 -16.59 3.81 -14.93
CA THR A 22 -16.49 4.44 -13.59
C THR A 22 -17.66 5.38 -13.28
N ASN A 23 -18.32 5.95 -14.29
CA ASN A 23 -19.47 6.84 -14.09
C ASN A 23 -20.72 6.13 -13.54
N ALA A 24 -20.87 4.82 -13.76
CA ALA A 24 -22.00 4.05 -13.23
C ALA A 24 -21.84 3.70 -11.73
N VAL A 25 -20.61 3.71 -11.20
CA VAL A 25 -20.32 3.37 -9.80
C VAL A 25 -20.45 4.59 -8.87
N LEU A 26 -20.43 5.81 -9.43
CA LEU A 26 -20.56 7.07 -8.69
C LEU A 26 -21.99 7.37 -8.15
N ALA A 27 -22.99 6.58 -8.52
CA ALA A 27 -24.39 6.85 -8.19
C ALA A 27 -24.83 6.39 -6.77
N ALA A 28 -23.94 5.80 -5.98
CA ALA A 28 -24.27 5.20 -4.67
C ALA A 28 -23.45 5.75 -3.49
N VAL A 29 -22.84 6.92 -3.63
CA VAL A 29 -22.00 7.51 -2.58
C VAL A 29 -22.89 8.27 -1.59
N ASN A 30 -22.96 7.81 -0.33
CA ASN A 30 -23.54 8.60 0.74
C ASN A 30 -22.60 9.78 1.08
N GLY A 31 -23.17 10.88 1.56
CA GLY A 31 -22.41 12.08 1.90
C GLY A 31 -21.41 11.86 3.05
N PRO A 32 -20.43 12.76 3.23
CA PRO A 32 -19.42 12.67 4.28
C PRO A 32 -20.03 12.59 5.68
N GLY A 33 -19.46 11.71 6.52
CA GLY A 33 -19.79 11.64 7.94
C GLY A 33 -20.96 10.73 8.31
N THR A 34 -21.43 9.88 7.38
CA THR A 34 -22.53 8.94 7.63
C THR A 34 -22.09 7.60 8.22
N THR A 35 -20.78 7.37 8.38
CA THR A 35 -20.21 6.13 8.95
C THR A 35 -19.56 6.34 10.31
N ALA A 36 -19.62 5.32 11.16
CA ALA A 36 -18.85 5.26 12.40
C ALA A 36 -17.41 4.77 12.18
N ALA A 37 -16.67 4.56 13.27
CA ALA A 37 -15.33 3.98 13.25
C ALA A 37 -14.34 4.68 12.29
N ASN A 38 -14.35 6.01 12.23
CA ASN A 38 -13.50 6.79 11.31
C ASN A 38 -11.99 6.55 11.50
N TYR A 39 -11.58 6.00 12.65
CA TYR A 39 -10.21 5.52 12.88
C TYR A 39 -9.78 4.40 11.92
N LEU A 40 -10.71 3.65 11.34
CA LEU A 40 -10.41 2.65 10.30
C LEU A 40 -9.88 3.27 9.01
N LYS A 41 -10.09 4.58 8.80
CA LYS A 41 -9.59 5.34 7.65
C LYS A 41 -8.18 5.90 7.86
N ILE A 42 -7.61 5.78 9.07
CA ILE A 42 -6.26 6.26 9.34
C ILE A 42 -5.28 5.36 8.60
N GLY A 43 -4.55 5.93 7.64
CA GLY A 43 -3.52 5.18 6.91
C GLY A 43 -2.48 4.58 7.85
N LEU A 44 -2.28 3.27 7.72
CA LEU A 44 -1.31 2.50 8.50
C LEU A 44 -0.12 2.03 7.64
N GLY A 45 1.04 1.85 8.26
CA GLY A 45 2.32 1.59 7.61
C GLY A 45 2.95 2.87 7.04
N ALA A 46 4.13 3.26 7.54
CA ALA A 46 4.78 4.49 7.08
C ALA A 46 5.12 4.45 5.59
N LYS A 47 5.55 3.30 5.05
CA LYS A 47 5.79 3.12 3.60
C LYS A 47 4.54 3.44 2.78
N ALA A 48 3.42 2.78 3.07
CA ALA A 48 2.18 2.97 2.32
C ALA A 48 1.65 4.40 2.42
N VAL A 49 1.71 5.00 3.61
CA VAL A 49 1.29 6.38 3.83
C VAL A 49 2.18 7.39 3.09
N ALA A 50 3.50 7.15 3.04
CA ALA A 50 4.43 7.97 2.25
C ALA A 50 4.13 7.92 0.75
N LEU A 51 3.56 6.81 0.25
CA LEU A 51 3.10 6.67 -1.14
C LEU A 51 1.72 7.28 -1.37
N GLY A 52 1.24 8.10 -0.44
CA GLY A 52 -0.06 8.77 -0.55
C GLY A 52 -1.21 7.80 -0.33
N GLU A 53 -0.98 6.73 0.43
CA GLU A 53 -1.91 5.62 0.64
C GLU A 53 -2.25 4.84 -0.64
N ASN A 54 -1.51 5.05 -1.73
CA ASN A 54 -1.69 4.33 -2.99
C ASN A 54 -0.94 3.01 -2.93
N PHE A 55 -1.54 2.00 -2.32
CA PHE A 55 -0.88 0.76 -1.96
C PHE A 55 -1.70 -0.50 -2.24
N THR A 56 -2.89 -0.41 -2.85
CA THR A 56 -3.76 -1.57 -3.11
C THR A 56 -3.10 -2.63 -4.00
N ALA A 57 -2.27 -2.24 -4.97
CA ALA A 57 -1.48 -3.15 -5.81
C ALA A 57 0.01 -3.24 -5.43
N GLY A 58 0.47 -2.34 -4.56
CA GLY A 58 1.87 -2.25 -4.12
C GLY A 58 2.18 -3.03 -2.85
N THR A 59 1.21 -3.76 -2.32
CA THR A 59 1.29 -4.50 -1.05
C THR A 59 2.36 -5.60 -1.08
N ASP A 60 3.52 -5.28 -0.51
CA ASP A 60 4.70 -6.15 -0.44
C ASP A 60 5.31 -6.28 0.97
N ASP A 61 4.69 -5.68 1.99
CA ASP A 61 5.12 -5.71 3.39
C ASP A 61 4.02 -6.20 4.35
N THR A 62 4.25 -6.19 5.66
CA THR A 62 3.27 -6.69 6.65
C THR A 62 2.03 -5.78 6.76
N SER A 63 2.13 -4.50 6.37
CA SER A 63 0.97 -3.58 6.34
C SER A 63 -0.03 -3.94 5.23
N SER A 64 0.33 -4.86 4.33
CA SER A 64 -0.56 -5.44 3.32
C SER A 64 -1.87 -5.95 3.92
N ILE A 65 -1.85 -6.50 5.15
CA ILE A 65 -3.08 -6.96 5.84
C ILE A 65 -4.14 -5.85 5.98
N TYR A 66 -3.73 -4.59 6.02
CA TYR A 66 -4.63 -3.44 6.10
C TYR A 66 -5.05 -2.93 4.71
N TRP A 67 -4.13 -2.88 3.75
CA TRP A 67 -4.39 -2.28 2.42
C TRP A 67 -4.99 -3.26 1.41
N ASN A 68 -4.47 -4.48 1.33
CA ASN A 68 -4.98 -5.55 0.48
C ASN A 68 -4.46 -6.89 1.02
N THR A 69 -5.33 -7.65 1.68
CA THR A 69 -4.94 -8.89 2.38
C THR A 69 -4.27 -9.91 1.47
N ALA A 70 -4.53 -9.90 0.15
CA ALA A 70 -3.83 -10.76 -0.81
C ALA A 70 -2.32 -10.52 -0.90
N GLY A 71 -1.86 -9.31 -0.57
CA GLY A 71 -0.44 -8.95 -0.57
C GLY A 71 0.38 -9.62 0.52
N LEU A 72 -0.26 -10.18 1.55
CA LEU A 72 0.45 -10.94 2.59
C LEU A 72 1.28 -12.09 2.01
N SER A 73 0.78 -12.77 0.97
CA SER A 73 1.51 -13.86 0.31
C SER A 73 2.78 -13.40 -0.44
N SER A 74 3.00 -12.10 -0.60
CA SER A 74 4.25 -11.52 -1.11
C SER A 74 5.36 -11.53 -0.06
N VAL A 75 5.01 -11.56 1.23
CA VAL A 75 5.98 -11.59 2.33
C VAL A 75 6.59 -12.99 2.44
N LYS A 76 7.89 -13.13 2.16
CA LYS A 76 8.56 -14.44 2.04
C LYS A 76 9.24 -14.96 3.32
N ASN A 77 9.37 -14.10 4.31
CA ASN A 77 9.98 -14.41 5.59
C ASN A 77 9.06 -13.95 6.71
N THR A 78 9.10 -14.63 7.86
CA THR A 78 8.39 -14.14 9.05
C THR A 78 8.88 -12.73 9.35
N ARG A 79 7.96 -11.78 9.48
CA ARG A 79 8.29 -10.36 9.65
C ARG A 79 7.32 -9.73 10.64
N VAL A 80 7.84 -8.85 11.48
CA VAL A 80 7.05 -8.01 12.36
C VAL A 80 7.41 -6.56 12.10
N ASP A 81 6.41 -5.70 12.00
CA ASP A 81 6.58 -4.27 11.87
C ASP A 81 5.81 -3.53 12.97
N PHE A 82 6.41 -2.50 13.51
CA PHE A 82 5.78 -1.55 14.41
C PHE A 82 5.63 -0.21 13.70
N MET A 83 4.52 0.49 13.90
CA MET A 83 4.33 1.86 13.49
C MET A 83 3.88 2.70 14.68
N GLN A 84 4.43 3.91 14.79
CA GLN A 84 3.90 4.96 15.65
C GLN A 84 3.44 6.15 14.81
N LEU A 85 2.25 6.65 15.14
CA LEU A 85 1.66 7.88 14.64
C LEU A 85 1.38 8.78 15.84
N ASN A 86 1.96 9.98 15.82
CA ASN A 86 1.48 11.08 16.65
C ASN A 86 0.56 11.92 15.78
N TRP A 87 -0.70 12.02 16.19
CA TRP A 87 -1.75 12.68 15.43
C TRP A 87 -2.17 13.99 16.11
N LEU A 88 -3.24 14.57 15.60
CA LEU A 88 -3.76 15.87 16.01
C LEU A 88 -4.34 15.82 17.42
N ALA A 89 -4.37 16.96 18.12
CA ALA A 89 -4.95 17.09 19.46
C ALA A 89 -4.40 16.08 20.49
N GLY A 90 -3.14 15.66 20.33
CA GLY A 90 -2.50 14.70 21.23
C GLY A 90 -2.95 13.24 21.06
N ILE A 91 -3.80 12.95 20.07
CA ILE A 91 -4.20 11.59 19.72
C ILE A 91 -2.97 10.82 19.24
N SER A 92 -2.80 9.61 19.75
CA SER A 92 -1.68 8.75 19.33
C SER A 92 -2.21 7.41 18.84
N ALA A 93 -1.55 6.85 17.83
CA ALA A 93 -1.84 5.51 17.36
C ALA A 93 -0.56 4.70 17.25
N LYS A 94 -0.63 3.46 17.71
CA LYS A 94 0.43 2.47 17.62
C LYS A 94 -0.12 1.26 16.90
N THR A 95 0.63 0.75 15.94
CA THR A 95 0.23 -0.44 15.21
C THR A 95 1.35 -1.46 15.20
N ILE A 96 1.03 -2.71 15.47
CA ILE A 96 1.94 -3.84 15.28
C ILE A 96 1.35 -4.70 14.18
N PHE A 97 2.18 -5.06 13.21
CA PHE A 97 1.87 -5.98 12.12
C PHE A 97 2.78 -7.20 12.22
N GLY A 98 2.26 -8.36 11.86
CA GLY A 98 3.00 -9.59 11.76
C GLY A 98 2.57 -10.37 10.53
N ALA A 99 3.54 -10.98 9.85
CA ALA A 99 3.30 -11.96 8.80
C ALA A 99 4.11 -13.22 9.10
N LEU A 100 3.46 -14.37 8.95
CA LEU A 100 4.01 -15.71 9.15
C LEU A 100 3.74 -16.54 7.90
N PRO A 101 4.73 -16.66 6.99
CA PRO A 101 4.64 -17.58 5.87
C PRO A 101 4.60 -19.02 6.39
N LEU A 102 3.51 -19.73 6.09
CA LEU A 102 3.33 -21.14 6.44
C LEU A 102 3.91 -22.07 5.38
N SER A 103 3.90 -21.61 4.13
CA SER A 103 4.47 -22.29 2.97
C SER A 103 5.00 -21.24 1.98
N GLU A 104 5.54 -21.66 0.83
CA GLU A 104 5.91 -20.73 -0.26
C GLU A 104 4.71 -19.99 -0.88
N ARG A 105 3.49 -20.47 -0.61
CA ARG A 105 2.24 -19.93 -1.15
C ARG A 105 1.29 -19.40 -0.09
N ASP A 106 1.37 -19.87 1.15
CA ASP A 106 0.41 -19.61 2.21
C ASP A 106 1.02 -18.69 3.27
N THR A 107 0.30 -17.65 3.67
CA THR A 107 0.77 -16.71 4.71
C THR A 107 -0.37 -16.32 5.63
N LEU A 108 -0.12 -16.41 6.93
CA LEU A 108 -0.98 -15.81 7.95
C LEU A 108 -0.44 -14.43 8.31
N GLY A 109 -1.34 -13.49 8.55
CA GLY A 109 -1.03 -12.17 9.06
C GLY A 109 -1.86 -11.85 10.29
N ALA A 110 -1.31 -11.03 11.16
CA ALA A 110 -2.05 -10.43 12.26
C ALA A 110 -1.63 -8.96 12.40
N SER A 111 -2.56 -8.10 12.82
CA SER A 111 -2.20 -6.76 13.25
C SER A 111 -3.05 -6.28 14.41
N VAL A 112 -2.49 -5.41 15.24
CA VAL A 112 -3.22 -4.70 16.28
C VAL A 112 -2.98 -3.21 16.12
N LEU A 113 -4.05 -2.45 15.92
CA LEU A 113 -4.07 -0.99 16.02
C LEU A 113 -4.57 -0.63 17.43
N MET A 114 -3.82 0.21 18.13
CA MET A 114 -4.21 0.83 19.39
C MET A 114 -4.22 2.33 19.16
N LEU A 115 -5.37 2.95 19.35
CA LEU A 115 -5.54 4.40 19.27
C LEU A 115 -6.01 4.90 20.63
N ASP A 116 -5.38 5.96 21.11
CA ASP A 116 -5.72 6.54 22.39
C ASP A 116 -5.70 8.06 22.36
N THR A 117 -6.61 8.64 23.14
CA THR A 117 -6.72 10.08 23.36
C THR A 117 -6.02 10.48 24.67
N PRO A 118 -5.56 11.74 24.79
CA PRO A 118 -5.17 12.26 26.09
C PRO A 118 -6.36 12.22 27.06
N GLN A 119 -6.05 12.15 28.35
CA GLN A 119 -7.09 12.24 29.37
C GLN A 119 -7.53 13.70 29.50
N ASP A 120 -8.80 13.96 29.23
CA ASP A 120 -9.41 15.28 29.31
C ASP A 120 -10.34 15.40 30.52
N LYS A 121 -10.61 16.65 30.90
CA LYS A 121 -11.51 16.97 32.01
C LYS A 121 -12.93 17.11 31.49
N GLU A 122 -13.88 16.59 32.25
CA GLU A 122 -15.29 16.76 31.93
C GLU A 122 -15.78 18.15 32.38
N THR A 123 -16.51 18.84 31.50
CA THR A 123 -17.09 20.15 31.76
C THR A 123 -18.59 20.11 31.55
N THR A 124 -19.35 20.73 32.45
CA THR A 124 -20.80 20.90 32.34
C THR A 124 -21.17 22.38 32.43
N PHE A 125 -22.40 22.72 32.06
CA PHE A 125 -22.92 24.07 32.30
C PHE A 125 -22.99 24.34 33.80
N ALA A 126 -22.65 25.57 34.19
CA ALA A 126 -22.64 25.95 35.59
C ALA A 126 -24.02 25.66 36.24
N PRO A 127 -24.03 25.04 37.44
CA PRO A 127 -25.28 24.68 38.12
C PRO A 127 -26.17 25.89 38.45
N ASP A 128 -25.62 27.10 38.39
CA ASP A 128 -26.30 28.37 38.61
C ASP A 128 -27.13 28.86 37.42
N GLY A 129 -27.15 28.12 36.30
CA GLY A 129 -27.90 28.47 35.10
C GLY A 129 -27.25 29.56 34.25
N SER A 130 -26.03 29.98 34.57
CA SER A 130 -25.25 30.88 33.72
C SER A 130 -24.70 30.13 32.49
N SER A 131 -24.45 30.85 31.39
CA SER A 131 -23.77 30.30 30.21
C SER A 131 -22.25 30.17 30.43
N THR A 132 -21.83 29.81 31.64
CA THR A 132 -20.42 29.57 31.98
C THR A 132 -20.17 28.07 32.15
N TRP A 133 -18.96 27.64 31.83
CA TRP A 133 -18.55 26.24 31.93
C TRP A 133 -17.92 25.97 33.29
N TYR A 134 -18.24 24.83 33.89
CA TYR A 134 -17.68 24.38 35.16
C TYR A 134 -17.08 22.97 35.00
N GLU A 135 -15.85 22.75 35.48
CA GLU A 135 -15.21 21.43 35.48
C GLU A 135 -15.85 20.54 36.55
N THR A 136 -16.33 19.33 36.18
CA THR A 136 -17.02 18.43 37.12
C THR A 136 -16.07 17.80 38.15
N GLY A 137 -14.76 17.80 37.87
CA GLY A 137 -13.74 17.06 38.61
C GLY A 137 -13.50 15.65 38.07
N ASP A 138 -14.40 15.16 37.22
CA ASP A 138 -14.26 13.90 36.52
C ASP A 138 -13.37 14.04 35.28
N LYS A 139 -12.86 12.90 34.83
CA LYS A 139 -11.95 12.82 33.68
C LYS A 139 -12.38 11.70 32.76
N PHE A 140 -12.31 11.94 31.47
CA PHE A 140 -12.61 10.94 30.46
C PHE A 140 -11.40 10.69 29.56
N LYS A 141 -11.38 9.51 28.98
CA LYS A 141 -10.44 9.10 27.94
C LYS A 141 -11.19 8.19 26.98
N SER A 142 -10.85 8.29 25.70
CA SER A 142 -11.27 7.35 24.68
C SER A 142 -10.10 6.46 24.26
N ALA A 143 -10.38 5.18 24.09
CA ALA A 143 -9.44 4.17 23.64
C ALA A 143 -10.10 3.23 22.64
N ILE A 144 -9.39 2.93 21.56
CA ILE A 144 -9.86 2.05 20.50
C ILE A 144 -8.78 1.00 20.25
N SER A 145 -9.20 -0.25 20.06
CA SER A 145 -8.33 -1.30 19.58
C SER A 145 -8.97 -2.07 18.44
N VAL A 146 -8.21 -2.28 17.36
CA VAL A 146 -8.64 -3.08 16.21
C VAL A 146 -7.65 -4.21 16.03
N PHE A 147 -8.13 -5.44 16.20
CA PHE A 147 -7.37 -6.65 15.93
C PHE A 147 -7.74 -7.19 14.55
N ASN A 148 -6.77 -7.40 13.67
CA ASN A 148 -6.98 -7.93 12.32
C ASN A 148 -6.26 -9.26 12.20
N LEU A 149 -6.95 -10.28 11.71
CA LEU A 149 -6.37 -11.56 11.31
C LEU A 149 -6.57 -11.74 9.81
N GLY A 150 -5.50 -12.08 9.11
CA GLY A 150 -5.51 -12.26 7.66
C GLY A 150 -4.93 -13.61 7.27
N TYR A 151 -5.49 -14.19 6.21
CA TYR A 151 -4.88 -15.31 5.50
C TYR A 151 -4.78 -14.94 4.03
N SER A 152 -3.65 -15.29 3.42
CA SER A 152 -3.42 -15.09 2.00
C SER A 152 -2.78 -16.31 1.36
N ARG A 153 -3.15 -16.56 0.11
CA ARG A 153 -2.63 -17.62 -0.73
C ARG A 153 -2.23 -17.11 -2.12
N ALA A 154 -1.01 -17.43 -2.54
CA ALA A 154 -0.61 -17.42 -3.94
C ALA A 154 -1.21 -18.64 -4.64
N ILE A 155 -2.35 -18.46 -5.31
CA ILE A 155 -3.08 -19.51 -6.03
C ILE A 155 -2.28 -19.95 -7.26
N SER A 156 -1.62 -19.01 -7.92
CA SER A 156 -0.62 -19.25 -8.97
C SER A 156 0.57 -18.30 -8.78
N ASN A 157 1.55 -18.35 -9.69
CA ASN A 157 2.68 -17.40 -9.67
C ASN A 157 2.27 -15.96 -9.99
N SER A 158 1.05 -15.76 -10.49
CA SER A 158 0.55 -14.46 -10.94
C SER A 158 -0.76 -14.08 -10.26
N PHE A 159 -1.35 -14.95 -9.44
CA PHE A 159 -2.67 -14.72 -8.86
C PHE A 159 -2.66 -15.03 -7.37
N HIS A 160 -2.99 -14.01 -6.58
CA HIS A 160 -2.99 -14.04 -5.13
C HIS A 160 -4.36 -13.63 -4.63
N ALA A 161 -4.83 -14.30 -3.58
CA ALA A 161 -6.06 -13.97 -2.90
C ALA A 161 -5.83 -13.88 -1.39
N GLY A 162 -6.66 -13.10 -0.71
CA GLY A 162 -6.61 -13.02 0.74
C GLY A 162 -7.96 -12.63 1.34
N LEU A 163 -8.17 -13.08 2.57
CA LEU A 163 -9.33 -12.76 3.40
C LEU A 163 -8.85 -12.36 4.78
N GLY A 164 -9.51 -11.39 5.39
CA GLY A 164 -9.22 -10.93 6.73
C GLY A 164 -10.49 -10.68 7.53
N ILE A 165 -10.35 -10.71 8.85
CA ILE A 165 -11.38 -10.35 9.81
C ILE A 165 -10.81 -9.35 10.81
N LYS A 166 -11.54 -8.27 11.03
CA LYS A 166 -11.26 -7.23 12.01
C LYS A 166 -12.22 -7.37 13.18
N LEU A 167 -11.70 -7.39 14.39
CA LEU A 167 -12.43 -7.28 15.65
C LEU A 167 -12.13 -5.91 16.24
N ILE A 168 -13.17 -5.13 16.47
CA ILE A 168 -13.09 -3.72 16.86
C ILE A 168 -13.64 -3.61 18.28
N ASN A 169 -12.87 -2.98 19.16
CA ASN A 169 -13.31 -2.62 20.50
C ASN A 169 -13.14 -1.12 20.64
N GLU A 170 -14.19 -0.46 21.08
CA GLU A 170 -14.25 0.98 21.22
C GLU A 170 -14.74 1.33 22.62
N ASP A 171 -13.99 2.18 23.30
CA ASP A 171 -14.38 2.85 24.55
C ASP A 171 -14.34 4.35 24.29
N LEU A 172 -15.51 4.97 24.18
CA LEU A 172 -15.65 6.43 24.05
C LEU A 172 -16.15 7.00 25.37
N ALA A 173 -15.23 7.54 26.16
CA ALA A 173 -15.56 8.18 27.44
C ALA A 173 -16.40 7.27 28.37
N GLY A 174 -16.12 5.95 28.39
CA GLY A 174 -16.83 4.96 29.19
C GLY A 174 -17.94 4.21 28.46
N ASP A 175 -18.40 4.67 27.30
CA ASP A 175 -19.33 3.94 26.44
C ASP A 175 -18.59 2.88 25.64
N LYS A 176 -18.86 1.60 25.93
CA LYS A 176 -18.14 0.46 25.36
C LYS A 176 -18.97 -0.24 24.31
N THR A 177 -18.41 -0.36 23.11
CA THR A 177 -19.01 -1.08 22.00
C THR A 177 -17.99 -2.02 21.34
N ASP A 178 -18.50 -3.06 20.70
CA ASP A 178 -17.68 -4.01 19.96
C ASP A 178 -18.28 -4.29 18.58
N GLY A 179 -17.40 -4.49 17.60
CA GLY A 179 -17.77 -4.64 16.21
C GLY A 179 -16.87 -5.63 15.49
N ALA A 180 -17.32 -6.07 14.32
CA ALA A 180 -16.56 -6.99 13.49
C ALA A 180 -16.73 -6.67 12.00
N ALA A 181 -15.65 -6.75 11.23
CA ALA A 181 -15.67 -6.50 9.79
C ALA A 181 -14.83 -7.52 9.02
N LEU A 182 -15.11 -7.69 7.74
CA LEU A 182 -14.33 -8.50 6.81
C LEU A 182 -13.55 -7.64 5.83
N ASP A 183 -12.37 -8.13 5.49
CA ASP A 183 -11.57 -7.65 4.37
C ASP A 183 -11.38 -8.79 3.36
N ALA A 184 -11.36 -8.45 2.08
CA ALA A 184 -11.07 -9.38 1.00
C ALA A 184 -10.17 -8.69 -0.03
N GLY A 185 -9.30 -9.47 -0.66
CA GLY A 185 -8.29 -8.94 -1.56
C GLY A 185 -7.90 -9.91 -2.65
N ILE A 186 -7.55 -9.35 -3.81
CA ILE A 186 -6.97 -10.06 -4.95
C ILE A 186 -5.82 -9.24 -5.50
N ILE A 187 -4.75 -9.92 -5.92
CA ILE A 187 -3.65 -9.34 -6.70
C ILE A 187 -3.39 -10.21 -7.91
N TYR A 188 -3.23 -9.57 -9.06
CA TYR A 188 -2.83 -10.22 -10.31
C TYR A 188 -1.56 -9.56 -10.86
N GLU A 189 -0.49 -10.34 -11.01
CA GLU A 189 0.78 -9.90 -11.58
C GLU A 189 0.89 -10.31 -13.05
N GLY A 190 1.32 -9.40 -13.92
CA GLY A 190 1.66 -9.75 -15.29
C GLY A 190 0.49 -9.84 -16.27
N LEU A 191 -0.69 -9.26 -15.96
CA LEU A 191 -1.90 -9.42 -16.78
C LEU A 191 -1.74 -8.89 -18.21
N LEU A 192 -1.24 -7.66 -18.34
CA LEU A 192 -1.04 -6.98 -19.64
C LEU A 192 0.45 -6.85 -19.99
N LEU A 193 1.28 -6.62 -18.99
CA LEU A 193 2.73 -6.46 -19.08
C LEU A 193 3.36 -7.18 -17.88
N PRO A 194 4.51 -7.84 -18.03
CA PRO A 194 5.21 -8.51 -16.92
C PRO A 194 5.51 -7.61 -15.72
N GLU A 195 5.64 -6.30 -15.96
CA GLU A 195 5.95 -5.27 -14.97
C GLU A 195 4.72 -4.69 -14.28
N LEU A 196 3.52 -5.05 -14.73
CA LEU A 196 2.26 -4.48 -14.23
C LEU A 196 1.58 -5.44 -13.25
N THR A 197 1.30 -4.94 -12.06
CA THR A 197 0.49 -5.60 -11.04
C THR A 197 -0.83 -4.85 -10.88
N LEU A 198 -1.93 -5.60 -10.79
CA LEU A 198 -3.27 -5.10 -10.51
C LEU A 198 -3.71 -5.61 -9.15
N GLY A 199 -4.30 -4.73 -8.35
CA GLY A 199 -4.84 -5.06 -7.03
C GLY A 199 -6.31 -4.68 -6.93
N VAL A 200 -7.12 -5.52 -6.32
CA VAL A 200 -8.50 -5.20 -5.93
C VAL A 200 -8.68 -5.54 -4.46
N SER A 201 -9.27 -4.64 -3.70
CA SER A 201 -9.57 -4.89 -2.29
C SER A 201 -10.95 -4.37 -1.90
N LEU A 202 -11.62 -5.13 -1.04
CA LEU A 202 -12.79 -4.71 -0.30
C LEU A 202 -12.41 -4.68 1.19
N GLN A 203 -12.52 -3.53 1.84
CA GLN A 203 -12.16 -3.35 3.24
C GLN A 203 -13.39 -2.99 4.08
N ASN A 204 -13.36 -3.39 5.35
CA ASN A 204 -14.29 -3.00 6.41
C ASN A 204 -15.77 -3.38 6.14
N LEU A 205 -16.03 -4.50 5.46
CA LEU A 205 -17.39 -4.98 5.27
C LEU A 205 -17.98 -5.42 6.62
N GLY A 206 -18.95 -4.67 7.15
CA GLY A 206 -19.48 -4.90 8.49
C GLY A 206 -20.21 -6.24 8.67
N LEU A 207 -19.73 -7.05 9.61
CA LEU A 207 -20.41 -8.25 10.13
C LEU A 207 -21.22 -7.95 11.40
N LYS A 208 -20.69 -7.07 12.24
CA LYS A 208 -21.34 -6.55 13.45
C LYS A 208 -20.99 -5.07 13.57
N GLN A 209 -22.00 -4.21 13.50
CA GLN A 209 -21.84 -2.77 13.70
C GLN A 209 -21.63 -2.45 15.18
N LEU A 210 -21.01 -1.30 15.46
CA LEU A 210 -20.79 -0.82 16.85
C LEU A 210 -22.10 -0.37 17.50
N ARG A 211 -22.94 0.32 16.73
CA ARG A 211 -24.26 0.82 17.15
C ARG A 211 -25.27 0.61 16.01
N PRO A 212 -26.59 0.61 16.31
CA PRO A 212 -27.62 0.57 15.27
C PRO A 212 -27.46 1.71 14.28
N ASP A 213 -27.67 1.44 12.99
CA ASP A 213 -27.63 2.41 11.89
C ASP A 213 -26.27 3.11 11.66
N GLU A 214 -25.21 2.67 12.36
CA GLU A 214 -23.84 3.15 12.18
C GLU A 214 -23.05 2.17 11.31
N GLU A 215 -23.07 2.37 9.99
CA GLU A 215 -22.27 1.55 9.07
C GLU A 215 -20.77 1.81 9.22
N PHE A 216 -19.97 0.76 9.03
CA PHE A 216 -18.53 0.91 8.85
C PHE A 216 -18.16 1.57 7.51
N PRO A 217 -16.99 2.22 7.45
CA PRO A 217 -16.47 2.82 6.23
C PRO A 217 -15.95 1.76 5.28
N THR A 218 -16.89 1.08 4.64
CA THR A 218 -16.64 0.03 3.67
C THR A 218 -16.00 0.68 2.44
N GLN A 219 -14.89 0.12 1.99
CA GLN A 219 -14.13 0.71 0.88
C GLN A 219 -13.80 -0.35 -0.17
N PHE A 220 -14.23 -0.09 -1.39
CA PHE A 220 -13.72 -0.78 -2.57
C PHE A 220 -12.49 -0.04 -3.09
N SER A 221 -11.42 -0.76 -3.44
CA SER A 221 -10.22 -0.14 -4.03
C SER A 221 -9.74 -0.94 -5.23
N LEU A 222 -9.34 -0.22 -6.27
CA LEU A 222 -8.67 -0.74 -7.46
C LEU A 222 -7.33 -0.04 -7.60
N GLY A 223 -6.26 -0.83 -7.66
CA GLY A 223 -4.89 -0.35 -7.72
C GLY A 223 -4.11 -0.90 -8.89
N PHE A 224 -3.12 -0.15 -9.32
CA PHE A 224 -2.11 -0.56 -10.29
C PHE A 224 -0.72 -0.23 -9.77
N ASN A 225 0.23 -1.12 -9.98
CA ASN A 225 1.64 -0.89 -9.73
C ASN A 225 2.44 -1.27 -10.98
N TYR A 226 3.27 -0.34 -11.46
CA TYR A 226 4.18 -0.55 -12.58
C TYR A 226 5.62 -0.45 -12.10
N THR A 227 6.32 -1.57 -12.15
CA THR A 227 7.73 -1.66 -11.73
C THR A 227 8.66 -1.51 -12.92
N THR A 228 9.52 -0.50 -12.90
CA THR A 228 10.49 -0.25 -13.96
C THR A 228 11.90 -0.02 -13.39
N VAL A 229 12.90 0.01 -14.26
CA VAL A 229 14.29 0.26 -13.88
C VAL A 229 14.72 1.62 -14.40
N LEU A 230 15.09 2.52 -13.50
CA LEU A 230 15.57 3.87 -13.81
C LEU A 230 16.95 4.08 -13.19
N PHE A 231 17.96 4.40 -14.00
CA PHE A 231 19.37 4.53 -13.54
C PHE A 231 19.90 3.29 -12.79
N ARG A 232 19.57 2.08 -13.27
CA ARG A 232 19.93 0.77 -12.65
C ARG A 232 19.27 0.50 -11.29
N ASN A 233 18.32 1.34 -10.89
CA ASN A 233 17.57 1.27 -9.65
C ASN A 233 16.10 0.97 -9.92
N ILE A 234 15.40 0.39 -8.94
CA ILE A 234 13.99 0.04 -9.09
C ILE A 234 13.14 1.29 -8.84
N LEU A 235 12.18 1.54 -9.74
CA LEU A 235 11.15 2.55 -9.59
C LEU A 235 9.78 1.87 -9.68
N ASN A 236 8.98 1.99 -8.63
CA ASN A 236 7.58 1.59 -8.63
C ASN A 236 6.70 2.84 -8.82
N ILE A 237 5.75 2.75 -9.73
CA ILE A 237 4.72 3.79 -9.95
C ILE A 237 3.38 3.16 -9.60
N LEU A 238 2.71 3.73 -8.62
CA LEU A 238 1.47 3.22 -8.06
C LEU A 238 0.33 4.19 -8.37
N THR A 239 -0.86 3.66 -8.64
CA THR A 239 -2.08 4.46 -8.79
C THR A 239 -3.24 3.72 -8.17
N ASP A 240 -4.05 4.40 -7.37
CA ASP A 240 -5.23 3.81 -6.75
C ASP A 240 -6.48 4.65 -7.02
N VAL A 241 -7.60 3.94 -7.15
CA VAL A 241 -8.96 4.48 -7.06
C VAL A 241 -9.64 3.82 -5.87
N LYS A 242 -10.04 4.61 -4.88
CA LYS A 242 -10.73 4.14 -3.68
C LYS A 242 -12.13 4.72 -3.63
N ILE A 243 -13.12 3.86 -3.44
CA ILE A 243 -14.54 4.19 -3.43
C ILE A 243 -15.08 3.78 -2.07
N PRO A 244 -15.11 4.70 -1.09
CA PRO A 244 -15.77 4.45 0.19
C PRO A 244 -17.30 4.61 0.06
N ASN A 245 -18.06 4.00 0.97
CA ASN A 245 -19.52 4.13 1.03
C ASN A 245 -20.01 5.47 1.61
N ASP A 246 -19.10 6.29 2.14
CA ASP A 246 -19.41 7.49 2.93
C ASP A 246 -18.74 8.77 2.42
N ASN A 247 -18.07 8.73 1.28
CA ASN A 247 -17.33 9.88 0.77
C ASN A 247 -17.10 9.77 -0.73
N GLU A 248 -16.71 10.88 -1.35
CA GLU A 248 -16.37 10.91 -2.77
C GLU A 248 -15.20 9.95 -3.08
N PRO A 249 -15.20 9.34 -4.29
CA PRO A 249 -14.10 8.52 -4.74
C PRO A 249 -12.77 9.27 -4.70
N ARG A 250 -11.74 8.60 -4.20
CA ARG A 250 -10.39 9.12 -4.06
C ARG A 250 -9.51 8.55 -5.14
N PHE A 251 -8.72 9.43 -5.75
CA PHE A 251 -7.71 9.06 -6.72
C PHE A 251 -6.34 9.41 -6.14
N GLY A 252 -5.33 8.62 -6.47
CA GLY A 252 -3.97 8.96 -6.09
C GLY A 252 -2.91 8.29 -6.92
N VAL A 253 -1.71 8.84 -6.82
CA VAL A 253 -0.50 8.38 -7.50
C VAL A 253 0.64 8.34 -6.48
N GLY A 254 1.43 7.28 -6.48
CA GLY A 254 2.62 7.11 -5.66
C GLY A 254 3.83 6.75 -6.52
N ALA A 255 5.01 7.12 -6.04
CA ALA A 255 6.29 6.72 -6.62
C ALA A 255 7.24 6.26 -5.52
N GLU A 256 7.82 5.07 -5.68
CA GLU A 256 8.87 4.54 -4.81
C GLU A 256 10.13 4.30 -5.63
N TYR A 257 11.22 4.98 -5.26
CA TYR A 257 12.52 4.82 -5.90
C TYR A 257 13.52 4.18 -4.93
N TRP A 258 14.03 3.01 -5.28
CA TRP A 258 15.03 2.28 -4.50
C TRP A 258 16.43 2.55 -5.01
N LEU A 259 17.26 3.25 -4.25
CA LEU A 259 18.69 3.37 -4.50
C LEU A 259 19.40 2.10 -4.02
N GLY A 260 19.70 1.21 -4.96
CA GLY A 260 20.15 -0.14 -4.71
C GLY A 260 19.07 -0.96 -3.99
N GLN A 261 19.45 -1.61 -2.89
CA GLN A 261 18.54 -2.40 -2.04
C GLN A 261 18.40 -1.82 -0.63
N TYR A 262 19.00 -0.65 -0.38
CA TYR A 262 19.20 -0.13 0.97
C TYR A 262 18.36 1.10 1.29
N PHE A 263 18.19 2.01 0.34
CA PHE A 263 17.54 3.29 0.57
C PHE A 263 16.36 3.46 -0.37
N ALA A 264 15.22 3.90 0.15
CA ALA A 264 14.03 4.20 -0.62
C ALA A 264 13.65 5.68 -0.44
N ALA A 265 13.34 6.35 -1.55
CA ALA A 265 12.68 7.64 -1.54
C ALA A 265 11.25 7.46 -2.05
N ARG A 266 10.29 8.09 -1.37
CA ARG A 266 8.87 7.92 -1.64
C ARG A 266 8.18 9.26 -1.76
N PHE A 267 7.31 9.34 -2.75
CA PHE A 267 6.41 10.46 -2.95
C PHE A 267 5.01 9.92 -3.20
N GLY A 268 4.01 10.61 -2.66
CA GLY A 268 2.62 10.27 -2.81
C GLY A 268 1.77 11.50 -3.04
N PHE A 269 0.72 11.33 -3.83
CA PHE A 269 -0.36 12.29 -3.98
C PHE A 269 -1.69 11.56 -3.90
N ASN A 270 -2.66 12.14 -3.21
CA ASN A 270 -4.06 11.73 -3.34
C ASN A 270 -4.97 12.96 -3.20
N THR A 271 -6.19 12.86 -3.72
CA THR A 271 -7.15 13.98 -3.76
C THR A 271 -7.50 14.53 -2.37
N PHE A 272 -7.25 13.78 -1.28
CA PHE A 272 -7.63 14.16 0.08
C PHE A 272 -6.47 14.78 0.88
N SER A 273 -5.34 14.09 1.01
CA SER A 273 -4.17 14.51 1.79
C SER A 273 -3.17 15.37 0.99
N GLN A 274 -3.50 15.70 -0.26
CA GLN A 274 -2.65 16.42 -1.20
C GLN A 274 -1.34 15.67 -1.49
N PHE A 275 -0.30 15.82 -0.67
CA PHE A 275 1.00 15.16 -0.90
C PHE A 275 1.55 14.47 0.34
N SER A 276 2.37 13.45 0.12
CA SER A 276 3.12 12.72 1.15
C SER A 276 4.55 12.52 0.68
N ILE A 277 5.49 12.54 1.61
CA ILE A 277 6.91 12.25 1.34
C ILE A 277 7.38 11.21 2.34
N GLY A 278 8.26 10.30 1.93
CA GLY A 278 8.89 9.39 2.87
C GLY A 278 10.25 8.91 2.46
N LEU A 279 10.95 8.38 3.45
CA LEU A 279 12.26 7.75 3.32
C LEU A 279 12.19 6.36 3.93
N GLY A 280 12.93 5.43 3.33
CA GLY A 280 13.06 4.07 3.82
C GLY A 280 14.53 3.66 3.87
N VAL A 281 14.87 2.85 4.86
CA VAL A 281 16.17 2.19 4.97
C VAL A 281 15.93 0.71 5.23
N ALA A 282 16.60 -0.16 4.48
CA ALA A 282 16.57 -1.60 4.66
C ALA A 282 18.00 -2.13 4.74
N PHE A 283 18.35 -2.80 5.84
CA PHE A 283 19.67 -3.39 6.03
C PHE A 283 19.56 -4.75 6.71
N SER A 284 19.96 -5.80 5.99
CA SER A 284 19.85 -7.19 6.43
C SER A 284 18.42 -7.54 6.83
N SER A 285 18.16 -7.72 8.13
CA SER A 285 16.86 -8.09 8.69
C SER A 285 16.07 -6.88 9.19
N LEU A 286 16.68 -5.69 9.25
CA LEU A 286 16.06 -4.48 9.78
C LEU A 286 15.57 -3.60 8.64
N ALA A 287 14.40 -2.99 8.85
CA ALA A 287 13.88 -1.94 8.00
C ALA A 287 13.36 -0.80 8.87
N ALA A 288 13.46 0.43 8.37
CA ALA A 288 12.87 1.61 8.98
C ALA A 288 12.26 2.48 7.89
N ASP A 289 11.05 2.97 8.10
CA ASP A 289 10.36 3.85 7.17
C ASP A 289 9.84 5.08 7.92
N TYR A 290 9.94 6.23 7.28
CA TYR A 290 9.44 7.50 7.78
C TYR A 290 8.50 8.12 6.75
N ALA A 291 7.37 8.65 7.21
CA ALA A 291 6.43 9.39 6.39
C ALA A 291 6.12 10.76 7.00
N TYR A 292 6.12 11.76 6.13
CA TYR A 292 5.68 13.12 6.38
C TYR A 292 4.40 13.37 5.59
N VAL A 293 3.32 13.75 6.28
CA VAL A 293 2.01 13.98 5.67
C VAL A 293 1.40 15.27 6.23
N PRO A 294 1.34 16.34 5.42
CA PRO A 294 0.54 17.53 5.72
C PRO A 294 -0.95 17.23 5.77
N MET A 295 -1.66 17.94 6.63
CA MET A 295 -3.12 17.87 6.82
C MET A 295 -3.77 19.25 6.71
N GLY A 296 -3.25 20.11 5.84
CA GLY A 296 -3.74 21.48 5.66
C GLY A 296 -3.62 22.30 6.95
N GLU A 297 -4.71 22.95 7.37
CA GLU A 297 -4.77 23.78 8.57
C GLU A 297 -4.58 23.00 9.88
N LEU A 298 -4.78 21.68 9.84
CA LEU A 298 -4.56 20.82 11.00
C LEU A 298 -3.05 20.62 11.28
N GLY A 299 -2.18 21.02 10.35
CA GLY A 299 -0.74 20.94 10.51
C GLY A 299 -0.14 19.72 9.83
N ILE A 300 0.83 19.09 10.47
CA ILE A 300 1.65 18.02 9.87
C ILE A 300 1.64 16.79 10.76
N THR A 301 1.69 15.62 10.14
CA THR A 301 1.78 14.34 10.85
C THR A 301 3.04 13.60 10.44
N HIS A 302 3.61 12.90 11.42
CA HIS A 302 4.80 12.09 11.26
C HIS A 302 4.48 10.65 11.62
N ARG A 303 4.90 9.72 10.77
CA ARG A 303 4.81 8.28 11.05
C ARG A 303 6.18 7.67 10.94
N ILE A 304 6.52 6.83 11.91
CA ILE A 304 7.75 6.05 11.91
C ILE A 304 7.34 4.57 11.98
N SER A 305 7.91 3.77 11.10
CA SER A 305 7.79 2.32 11.12
C SER A 305 9.16 1.66 11.29
N LEU A 306 9.20 0.58 12.06
CA LEU A 306 10.38 -0.27 12.26
C LEU A 306 10.00 -1.72 12.00
N GLY A 307 10.77 -2.40 11.17
CA GLY A 307 10.54 -3.76 10.74
C GLY A 307 11.69 -4.68 11.10
N TYR A 308 11.37 -5.91 11.50
CA TYR A 308 12.34 -6.98 11.67
C TYR A 308 11.90 -8.24 10.93
N THR A 309 12.75 -8.70 10.03
CA THR A 309 12.58 -9.93 9.25
C THR A 309 13.38 -11.06 9.87
N PHE A 310 12.71 -12.13 10.28
CA PHE A 310 13.33 -13.31 10.86
C PHE A 310 13.90 -14.24 9.78
N GLY A 311 15.09 -14.77 10.07
CA GLY A 311 15.81 -15.66 9.17
C GLY A 311 16.56 -14.93 8.05
N LEU A 312 17.25 -15.69 7.20
CA LEU A 312 17.92 -15.14 6.03
C LEU A 312 16.88 -14.74 4.99
N PRO A 313 17.04 -13.59 4.29
CA PRO A 313 16.14 -13.18 3.23
C PRO A 313 16.08 -14.27 2.15
N LYS A 314 14.92 -14.91 1.96
CA LYS A 314 14.72 -15.82 0.83
C LYS A 314 14.68 -14.95 -0.44
N LYS A 315 15.59 -15.19 -1.39
CA LYS A 315 15.63 -14.46 -2.66
C LYS A 315 14.25 -14.53 -3.35
N SER A 316 13.64 -13.38 -3.62
CA SER A 316 12.47 -13.29 -4.50
C SER A 316 12.85 -13.83 -5.89
N ALA A 317 12.08 -14.79 -6.40
CA ALA A 317 12.27 -15.38 -7.73
C ALA A 317 12.23 -14.36 -8.87
N ASN A 318 11.69 -13.15 -8.63
CA ASN A 318 11.71 -12.05 -9.61
C ASN A 318 13.11 -11.43 -9.80
N THR A 319 14.05 -11.66 -8.89
CA THR A 319 15.45 -11.24 -9.05
C THR A 319 16.22 -12.13 -10.03
N ALA A 320 15.72 -13.33 -10.35
CA ALA A 320 16.37 -14.25 -11.29
C ALA A 320 16.30 -13.79 -12.76
N LYS A 321 15.51 -12.75 -13.08
CA LYS A 321 15.52 -12.09 -14.39
C LYS A 321 16.62 -11.03 -14.55
N GLN A 322 17.51 -10.87 -13.54
CA GLN A 322 18.68 -9.98 -13.62
C GLN A 322 19.90 -10.58 -14.33
N SER A 323 19.83 -11.81 -14.89
CA SER A 323 20.84 -12.24 -15.86
C SER A 323 20.47 -11.71 -17.25
N VAL A 324 21.29 -10.77 -17.73
CA VAL A 324 21.40 -10.41 -19.15
C VAL A 324 21.32 -11.69 -19.99
N PRO A 325 20.48 -11.78 -21.03
CA PRO A 325 20.56 -12.92 -21.94
C PRO A 325 21.95 -12.88 -22.57
N GLU A 326 22.76 -13.86 -22.21
CA GLU A 326 24.04 -14.16 -22.85
C GLU A 326 23.73 -14.47 -24.31
N LYS A 327 23.75 -13.43 -25.16
CA LYS A 327 23.74 -13.60 -26.61
C LYS A 327 24.95 -14.46 -26.92
N GLN A 328 24.68 -15.70 -27.31
CA GLN A 328 25.61 -16.57 -28.01
C GLN A 328 26.39 -15.75 -29.05
N LYS A 329 27.63 -15.41 -28.73
CA LYS A 329 28.64 -15.07 -29.73
C LYS A 329 29.27 -16.38 -30.18
N GLN A 330 28.57 -17.09 -31.05
CA GLN A 330 29.23 -17.84 -32.12
C GLN A 330 29.21 -16.91 -33.33
N ALA A 331 30.28 -16.14 -33.46
CA ALA A 331 30.65 -15.52 -34.72
C ALA A 331 31.98 -16.16 -35.10
N ASP A 332 32.01 -16.78 -36.27
CA ASP A 332 33.17 -17.39 -36.88
C ASP A 332 34.39 -16.49 -36.75
N VAL A 333 35.40 -16.98 -36.04
CA VAL A 333 36.74 -16.40 -36.08
C VAL A 333 37.36 -16.86 -37.39
N ILE A 334 37.22 -16.04 -38.42
CA ILE A 334 38.08 -16.09 -39.60
C ILE A 334 39.45 -15.58 -39.14
N ASP A 335 40.39 -16.50 -38.97
CA ASP A 335 41.79 -16.22 -38.68
C ASP A 335 42.44 -15.57 -39.91
N LEU A 336 42.58 -14.24 -39.86
CA LEU A 336 43.31 -13.43 -40.86
C LEU A 336 44.76 -13.14 -40.39
N SER A 337 45.43 -14.14 -39.81
CA SER A 337 46.84 -14.02 -39.42
C SER A 337 47.75 -15.02 -40.13
N LYS A 338 47.57 -15.19 -41.44
CA LYS A 338 48.58 -15.74 -42.36
C LYS A 338 48.11 -15.45 -43.78
N ASP A 339 48.49 -14.30 -44.31
CA ASP A 339 48.89 -14.24 -45.71
C ASP A 339 49.80 -13.05 -45.95
N SER A 340 50.87 -13.36 -46.66
CA SER A 340 52.05 -12.55 -46.91
C SER A 340 51.70 -11.30 -47.70
N ALA A 341 52.15 -10.15 -47.19
CA ALA A 341 52.31 -8.94 -47.99
C ALA A 341 53.41 -9.19 -49.04
N SER A 342 53.04 -9.64 -50.24
CA SER A 342 53.97 -9.61 -51.40
C SER A 342 53.37 -9.68 -52.80
N ASP A 343 52.08 -9.95 -53.01
CA ASP A 343 51.55 -10.10 -54.38
C ASP A 343 50.23 -9.36 -54.60
N LEU A 344 50.29 -8.04 -54.85
CA LEU A 344 49.18 -7.29 -55.47
C LEU A 344 49.64 -5.92 -56.00
N PHE A 345 50.71 -5.91 -56.80
CA PHE A 345 51.01 -4.83 -57.73
C PHE A 345 51.32 -5.41 -59.11
N THR A 346 50.29 -5.89 -59.80
CA THR A 346 50.34 -6.03 -61.25
C THR A 346 48.94 -5.92 -61.83
N LYS A 347 48.83 -5.11 -62.89
CA LYS A 347 47.72 -4.95 -63.84
C LYS A 347 46.65 -3.91 -63.47
N PHE A 348 47.00 -2.66 -63.75
CA PHE A 348 46.14 -1.79 -64.55
C PHE A 348 46.73 -1.75 -65.96
N ASP A 349 45.95 -2.15 -66.97
CA ASP A 349 46.04 -1.62 -68.33
C ASP A 349 44.74 -1.94 -69.09
N PHE A 350 44.14 -0.86 -69.60
CA PHE A 350 43.05 -0.66 -70.56
C PHE A 350 41.65 -1.24 -70.31
#